data_AF-A0A7C2QZ30-F1
#
_entry.id   AF-A0A7C2QZ30-F1
#
_cell.length_a   1.000
_cell.length_b   1.000
_cell.length_c   1.000
_cell.angle_alpha   90.00
_cell.angle_beta   90.00
_cell.angle_gamma   90.00
#
_symmetry.space_group_name_H-M   'P 1'
#
loop_
_entity.id
_entity.type
_entity.pdbx_description
1 polymer ?
#
loop_
_entity_poly.entity_id
_entity_poly.type
_entity_poly.pdbx_seq_one_letter_code
_entity_poly.pdbx_strand_id
1 'polypeptide(L)' 'MIPRHVNPVQWQQAQGYARQACARIFRDGGSPAEACRAFGLEGAAADWAVAVDRIALMLCAPGLRQAA' A
#
# COMPACT_ATOMS: atom_id res chain seq x y z
N MET A 1 3.38 -9.74 8.39
CA MET A 1 2.68 -11.01 8.10
C MET A 1 2.47 -11.11 6.60
N ILE A 2 2.53 -12.31 5.98
CA ILE A 2 2.23 -12.49 4.55
C ILE A 2 0.76 -12.97 4.43
N PRO A 3 -0.10 -12.33 3.61
CA PRO A 3 -1.47 -12.78 3.40
C PRO A 3 -1.52 -14.19 2.78
N ARG A 4 -2.42 -15.06 3.26
CA ARG A 4 -2.48 -16.48 2.85
C ARG A 4 -2.82 -16.72 1.38
N HIS A 5 -3.42 -15.73 0.71
CA HIS A 5 -3.89 -15.81 -0.68
C HIS A 5 -3.04 -14.98 -1.65
N VAL A 6 -1.90 -14.44 -1.19
CA VAL A 6 -1.00 -13.62 -2.01
C VAL A 6 0.31 -14.38 -2.21
N ASN A 7 0.85 -14.33 -3.43
CA ASN A 7 2.17 -14.90 -3.70
C ASN A 7 3.23 -14.21 -2.80
N PRO A 8 4.03 -14.97 -2.02
CA PRO A 8 5.01 -14.37 -1.11
C PRO A 8 6.01 -13.41 -1.77
N VAL A 9 6.44 -13.70 -3.01
CA VAL A 9 7.36 -12.83 -3.75
C VAL A 9 6.67 -11.52 -4.14
N GLN A 10 5.43 -11.61 -4.64
CA GLN A 10 4.62 -10.43 -4.96
C GLN A 10 4.39 -9.57 -3.71
N TRP A 11 4.11 -10.19 -2.58
CA TRP A 11 3.92 -9.49 -1.31
C TRP A 11 5.18 -8.73 -0.87
N GLN A 12 6.36 -9.35 -0.95
CA GLN A 12 7.63 -8.70 -0.57
C GLN A 12 7.93 -7.50 -1.49
N GLN A 13 7.69 -7.64 -2.80
CA GLN A 13 7.84 -6.53 -3.75
C GLN A 13 6.86 -5.39 -3.46
N ALA A 14 5.59 -5.72 -3.22
CA ALA A 14 4.54 -4.75 -2.90
C ALA A 14 4.83 -4.01 -1.58
N GLN A 15 5.32 -4.72 -0.55
CA GLN A 15 5.77 -4.11 0.71
C GLN A 15 6.93 -3.14 0.49
N GLY A 16 7.93 -3.52 -0.31
CA GLY A 16 9.06 -2.64 -0.62
C GLY A 16 8.62 -1.35 -1.29
N TYR A 17 7.77 -1.47 -2.31
CA TYR A 17 7.21 -0.31 -3.02
C TYR A 17 6.34 0.56 -2.09
N ALA A 18 5.43 -0.05 -1.33
CA ALA A 18 4.56 0.66 -0.40
C ALA A 18 5.35 1.45 0.65
N ARG A 19 6.44 0.87 1.19
CA ARG A 19 7.34 1.58 2.11
C ARG A 19 8.00 2.79 1.47
N GLN A 20 8.52 2.64 0.25
CA GLN A 20 9.15 3.75 -0.46
C GLN A 20 8.16 4.88 -0.75
N ALA A 21 6.94 4.54 -1.16
CA ALA A 21 5.88 5.52 -1.40
C ALA A 21 5.47 6.25 -0.10
N CYS A 22 5.19 5.52 0.98
CA CYS A 22 4.87 6.11 2.27
C CYS A 22 6.02 6.97 2.81
N ALA A 23 7.28 6.55 2.65
CA ALA A 23 8.44 7.33 3.09
C ALA A 23 8.60 8.65 2.32
N ARG A 24 8.19 8.70 1.04
CA ARG A 24 8.15 9.97 0.30
C ARG A 24 7.10 10.90 0.90
N ILE A 25 5.86 10.42 1.06
CA ILE A 25 4.75 11.21 1.61
C ILE A 25 5.06 11.71 3.04
N PHE A 26 5.64 10.86 3.88
CA PHE A 26 6.08 11.25 5.23
C PHE A 26 7.11 12.39 5.20
N ARG A 27 8.11 12.31 4.31
CA ARG A 27 9.13 13.37 4.16
C ARG A 27 8.54 14.68 3.65
N ASP A 28 7.50 14.60 2.84
CA ASP A 28 6.76 15.76 2.34
C ASP A 28 5.79 16.34 3.40
N GLY A 29 5.77 15.80 4.63
CA GLY A 29 4.93 16.26 5.73
C GLY A 29 3.51 15.69 5.73
N GLY A 30 3.24 14.69 4.89
CA GLY A 30 1.94 14.03 4.80
C GLY A 30 1.68 13.01 5.92
N SER A 31 0.48 12.46 5.90
CA SER A 31 -0.05 11.52 6.90
C SER A 31 -0.34 10.13 6.32
N PRO A 32 -0.46 9.08 7.17
CA PRO A 32 -0.85 7.74 6.72
C PRO A 32 -2.18 7.72 5.96
N ALA A 33 -3.14 8.57 6.37
CA ALA A 33 -4.44 8.68 5.71
C ALA A 33 -4.33 9.31 4.32
N GLU A 34 -3.42 10.27 4.11
CA GLU A 34 -3.14 10.83 2.77
C GLU A 34 -2.43 9.80 1.88
N ALA A 35 -1.52 9.01 2.45
CA ALA A 35 -0.90 7.92 1.71
C ALA A 35 -1.94 6.91 1.21
N CYS A 36 -2.85 6.42 2.07
CA CYS A 36 -3.95 5.55 1.62
C CYS A 36 -4.81 6.20 0.51
N ARG A 37 -5.17 7.48 0.66
CA ARG A 37 -5.96 8.22 -0.34
C ARG A 37 -5.25 8.31 -1.69
N ALA A 38 -3.93 8.50 -1.73
CA ALA A 38 -3.15 8.52 -2.96
C ALA A 38 -3.19 7.19 -3.74
N PHE A 39 -3.53 6.10 -3.07
CA PHE A 39 -3.70 4.76 -3.65
C PHE A 39 -5.18 4.36 -3.81
N GLY A 40 -6.12 5.31 -3.67
CA GLY A 40 -7.55 5.04 -3.81
C GLY A 40 -8.15 4.20 -2.69
N LEU A 41 -7.47 4.08 -1.54
CA LEU A 41 -7.96 3.33 -0.39
C LEU A 41 -8.83 4.22 0.49
N GLU A 42 -10.06 3.77 0.76
CA GLU A 42 -10.97 4.44 1.69
C GLU A 42 -10.65 4.11 3.15
N GLY A 43 -10.96 5.05 4.05
CA GLY A 43 -10.78 4.90 5.49
C GLY A 43 -9.38 5.24 6.01
N ALA A 44 -9.32 5.81 7.20
CA ALA A 44 -8.07 6.23 7.82
C ALA A 44 -7.16 5.04 8.14
N ALA A 45 -5.86 5.18 7.85
CA ALA A 45 -4.84 4.32 8.45
C ALA A 45 -4.47 4.90 9.82
N ALA A 46 -4.48 4.05 10.86
CA ALA A 46 -4.13 4.45 12.21
C ALA A 46 -2.66 4.88 12.33
N ASP A 47 -1.78 4.23 11.56
CA ASP A 47 -0.35 4.51 11.51
C ASP A 47 0.25 4.14 10.14
N TRP A 48 1.56 4.40 10.00
CA TRP A 48 2.31 4.10 8.77
C TRP A 48 2.42 2.61 8.46
N ALA A 49 2.48 1.74 9.48
CA ALA A 49 2.58 0.30 9.26
C ALA A 49 1.28 -0.23 8.63
N VAL A 50 0.14 0.22 9.15
CA VAL A 50 -1.19 -0.07 8.59
C VAL A 50 -1.32 0.47 7.18
N ALA A 51 -0.87 1.69 6.91
CA ALA A 51 -0.91 2.25 5.55
C ALA A 51 -0.08 1.41 4.56
N VAL A 52 1.14 1.04 4.93
CA VAL A 52 2.03 0.19 4.10
C VAL A 52 1.37 -1.16 3.81
N ASP A 53 0.85 -1.85 4.81
CA ASP A 53 0.23 -3.17 4.62
C ASP A 53 -1.03 -3.09 3.74
N ARG A 54 -1.86 -2.04 3.90
CA ARG A 54 -3.06 -1.85 3.08
C ARG A 54 -2.71 -1.54 1.62
N ILE A 55 -1.73 -0.67 1.38
CA ILE A 55 -1.24 -0.35 0.03
C ILE A 55 -0.62 -1.60 -0.60
N ALA A 56 0.22 -2.33 0.13
CA ALA A 56 0.83 -3.55 -0.36
C ALA A 56 -0.23 -4.61 -0.74
N LEU A 57 -1.30 -4.74 0.06
CA LEU A 57 -2.40 -5.65 -0.23
C LEU A 57 -3.16 -5.23 -1.49
N MET A 58 -3.44 -3.94 -1.66
CA MET A 58 -4.07 -3.40 -2.86
C MET A 58 -3.26 -3.72 -4.12
N LEU A 59 -1.94 -3.52 -4.08
CA LEU A 59 -1.05 -3.82 -5.21
C LEU A 59 -0.98 -5.33 -5.53
N CYS A 60 -1.32 -6.18 -4.56
CA CYS A 60 -1.41 -7.62 -4.75
C CYS A 60 -2.79 -8.09 -5.20
N ALA A 61 -3.82 -7.25 -5.06
CA ALA A 61 -5.16 -7.59 -5.53
C ALA A 61 -5.09 -7.80 -7.06
N PRO A 62 -5.77 -8.83 -7.60
CA PRO A 62 -5.86 -9.02 -9.04
C PRO A 62 -6.45 -7.74 -9.61
N GLY A 63 -5.62 -6.97 -10.32
CA GLY A 63 -6.02 -5.67 -10.82
C GLY A 63 -7.33 -5.79 -11.57
N LEU A 64 -8.28 -4.92 -11.25
CA LEU A 64 -9.30 -4.52 -12.21
C LEU A 64 -8.51 -3.96 -13.39
N ARG A 65 -8.18 -4.83 -14.34
CA ARG A 65 -7.39 -4.51 -15.51
C ARG A 65 -8.23 -3.53 -16.32
N GLN A 66 -8.07 -2.24 -16.08
CA GLN A 66 -8.35 -1.25 -17.10
C GLN A 66 -7.26 -1.46 -18.15
N ALA A 67 -7.57 -2.32 -19.12
CA ALA A 67 -6.91 -2.30 -20.41
C ALA A 67 -7.16 -0.90 -20.99
N ALA A 68 -6.06 -0.16 -21.16
CA ALA A 68 -6.03 0.99 -22.05
C ALA A 68 -5.97 0.48 -23.50
#